data_AF-A0A9Q6LPU7-F1
#
_entry.id   AF-A0A9Q6LPU7-F1
#
_cell.length_a   1.000
_cell.length_b   1.000
_cell.length_c   1.000
_cell.angle_alpha   90.00
_cell.angle_beta   90.00
_cell.angle_gamma   90.00
#
_symmetry.space_group_name_H-M   'P 1'
#
loop_
_entity.id
_entity.type
_entity.pdbx_description
1 polymer ?
#
loop_
_entity_poly.entity_id
_entity_poly.type
_entity_poly.pdbx_seq_one_letter_code
_entity_poly.pdbx_strand_id
1 'polypeptide(L)'
;MVYRHLNEKDRFYIEQRLSEGDSLRSIARALGFSPSTISREIKRHTPIDFKGLYCHRLTSRCAQEKRANAKQGQAFQQISEEEKMLIHQRLSTHTSPDVISQELIREHNIQVSESTIYRYIYDDRERGGELYKNLPHSGKPYKKKVSRGDQTKIPNRVGIEQRPAIADEKTEFGHFEIDTVVGRDHQSYLLTLVDKANKMCCIRKMPNKQAKTVINTFMNVVGSTFFDFKTITSDNGTEFAGHEAISKITEADFYFARPYRSCDRGLNEHTNGLIRRFLPKGTDFNEVSDKEIAKIEHTLNTRRRASLNYCSPNHVFLEYLMAA
;
A
#
# COMPACT_ATOMS: atom_id res chain seq x y z
N MET A 1 -10.02 23.25 13.56
CA MET A 1 -8.88 23.27 14.51
C MET A 1 -8.61 21.82 14.90
N VAL A 2 -7.42 21.27 14.60
CA VAL A 2 -7.12 19.86 14.85
C VAL A 2 -7.07 19.63 16.36
N TYR A 3 -7.93 18.75 16.87
CA TYR A 3 -7.96 18.39 18.28
C TYR A 3 -6.70 17.59 18.63
N ARG A 4 -5.85 18.17 19.49
CA ARG A 4 -4.59 17.56 19.96
C ARG A 4 -4.67 17.35 21.47
N HIS A 5 -4.19 16.21 21.96
CA HIS A 5 -4.00 15.98 23.40
C HIS A 5 -2.66 16.52 23.88
N LEU A 6 -2.60 16.98 25.13
CA LEU A 6 -1.34 17.30 25.81
C LEU A 6 -0.45 16.04 25.86
N ASN A 7 0.77 16.18 25.35
CA ASN A 7 1.79 15.13 25.43
C ASN A 7 2.73 15.38 26.63
N GLU A 8 3.70 14.49 26.82
CA GLU A 8 4.64 14.60 27.95
C GLU A 8 5.46 15.89 27.95
N LYS A 9 5.88 16.37 26.77
CA LYS A 9 6.61 17.64 26.62
C LYS A 9 5.74 18.84 26.98
N ASP A 10 4.48 18.83 26.54
CA ASP A 10 3.51 19.87 26.88
C ASP A 10 3.28 19.94 28.39
N ARG A 11 3.20 18.77 29.06
CA ARG A 11 3.04 18.68 30.52
C ARG A 11 4.27 19.12 31.30
N PHE A 12 5.46 18.76 30.82
CA PHE A 12 6.72 19.24 31.40
C PHE A 12 6.82 20.77 31.32
N TYR A 13 6.45 21.34 30.16
CA TYR A 13 6.40 22.78 29.98
C TYR A 13 5.42 23.47 30.95
N ILE A 14 4.22 22.90 31.14
CA ILE A 14 3.24 23.42 32.11
C ILE A 14 3.84 23.44 33.53
N GLU A 15 4.49 22.36 33.97
CA GLU A 15 5.09 22.28 35.31
C GLU A 15 6.18 23.34 35.51
N GLN A 16 7.10 23.46 34.56
CA GLN A 16 8.19 24.43 34.62
C GLN A 16 7.65 25.87 34.70
N ARG A 17 6.71 26.23 33.81
CA ARG A 17 6.16 27.59 33.77
C ARG A 17 5.32 27.93 35.00
N LEU A 18 4.62 26.96 35.59
CA LEU A 18 3.94 27.15 36.86
C LEU A 18 4.93 27.43 38.01
N SER A 19 6.09 26.76 38.03
CA SER A 19 7.12 27.05 39.04
C SER A 19 7.77 28.43 38.88
N GLU A 20 7.76 28.97 37.66
CA GLU A 20 8.26 30.31 37.33
C GLU A 20 7.21 31.42 37.56
N GLY A 21 5.98 31.05 37.96
CA GLY A 21 4.90 32.01 38.28
C GLY A 21 4.09 32.49 37.08
N ASP A 22 4.21 31.86 35.92
CA ASP A 22 3.47 32.25 34.71
C ASP A 22 1.97 32.04 34.85
N SER A 23 1.20 32.97 34.26
CA SER A 23 -0.26 32.83 34.20
C SER A 23 -0.71 31.69 33.26
N LEU A 24 -1.82 31.03 33.60
CA LEU A 24 -2.42 29.98 32.76
C LEU A 24 -2.70 30.42 31.32
N ARG A 25 -3.03 31.71 31.13
CA ARG A 25 -3.27 32.30 29.80
C ARG A 25 -1.97 32.39 28.98
N SER A 26 -0.84 32.69 29.62
CA SER A 26 0.48 32.72 28.98
C SER A 26 0.88 31.32 28.52
N ILE A 27 0.79 30.34 29.42
CA ILE A 27 1.10 28.93 29.16
C ILE A 27 0.24 28.37 28.02
N ALA A 28 -1.06 28.65 28.06
CA ALA A 28 -2.00 28.22 27.01
C ALA A 28 -1.66 28.81 25.64
N ARG A 29 -1.29 30.11 25.59
CA ARG A 29 -0.89 30.78 24.35
C ARG A 29 0.40 30.18 23.77
N ALA A 30 1.40 29.90 24.62
CA ALA A 30 2.67 29.31 24.20
C ALA A 30 2.50 27.90 23.62
N LEU A 31 1.59 27.10 24.19
CA LEU A 31 1.31 25.73 23.73
C LEU A 31 0.24 25.64 22.63
N GLY A 32 -0.43 26.75 22.29
CA GLY A 32 -1.54 26.77 21.32
C GLY A 32 -2.83 26.10 21.82
N PHE A 33 -3.09 26.11 23.12
CA PHE A 33 -4.30 25.56 23.74
C PHE A 33 -5.22 26.64 24.30
N SER A 34 -6.47 26.27 24.60
CA SER A 34 -7.36 27.13 25.39
C SER A 34 -6.90 27.18 26.87
N PRO A 35 -7.05 28.32 27.57
CA PRO A 35 -6.77 28.40 29.01
C PRO A 35 -7.56 27.37 29.84
N SER A 36 -8.77 27.04 29.40
CA SER A 36 -9.61 26.00 30.02
C SER A 36 -9.01 24.60 29.91
N THR A 37 -8.29 24.29 28.83
CA THR A 37 -7.59 23.00 28.67
C THR A 37 -6.51 22.85 29.73
N ILE A 38 -5.68 23.88 29.91
CA ILE A 38 -4.59 23.89 30.89
C ILE A 38 -5.15 23.85 32.32
N SER A 39 -6.17 24.66 32.62
CA SER A 39 -6.85 24.66 33.92
C SER A 39 -7.44 23.29 34.29
N ARG A 40 -8.10 22.62 33.33
CA ARG A 40 -8.66 21.28 33.54
C ARG A 40 -7.58 20.22 33.74
N GLU A 41 -6.48 20.29 33.00
CA GLU A 41 -5.34 19.37 33.19
C GLU A 41 -4.79 19.47 34.61
N ILE A 42 -4.47 20.70 35.05
CA ILE A 42 -3.94 20.96 36.39
C ILE A 42 -4.92 20.48 37.46
N LYS A 43 -6.19 20.89 37.37
CA LYS A 43 -7.21 20.50 38.37
C LYS A 43 -7.40 18.99 38.48
N ARG A 44 -7.27 18.25 37.37
CA ARG A 44 -7.43 16.78 37.35
C ARG A 44 -6.23 16.03 37.91
N HIS A 45 -5.05 16.66 37.91
CA HIS A 45 -3.79 15.97 38.14
C HIS A 45 -2.90 16.61 39.23
N THR A 46 -3.48 17.50 40.04
CA THR A 46 -2.90 17.99 41.30
C THR A 46 -3.56 17.25 42.46
N PRO A 47 -2.92 16.23 43.06
CA PRO A 47 -3.43 15.57 44.26
C PRO A 47 -3.34 16.52 45.46
N ILE A 48 -4.29 16.39 46.39
CA ILE A 48 -4.28 17.11 47.68
C ILE A 48 -2.99 16.79 48.45
N ASP A 49 -2.50 15.55 48.32
CA ASP A 49 -1.34 15.01 49.02
C ASP A 49 0.01 15.60 48.56
N PHE A 50 0.04 16.33 47.44
CA PHE A 50 1.26 16.92 46.88
C PHE A 50 1.38 18.43 47.17
N LYS A 51 0.83 18.89 48.30
CA LYS A 51 0.79 20.32 48.70
C LYS A 51 0.17 21.24 47.64
N GLY A 52 -0.68 20.71 46.76
CA GLY A 52 -1.28 21.49 45.67
C GLY A 52 -0.35 21.78 44.48
N LEU A 53 0.81 21.13 44.39
CA LEU A 53 1.75 21.29 43.28
C LEU A 53 1.42 20.34 42.12
N TYR A 54 1.41 20.88 40.90
CA TYR A 54 1.26 20.09 39.68
C TYR A 54 2.56 19.35 39.36
N CYS A 55 2.50 18.02 39.17
CA CYS A 55 3.67 17.20 38.82
C CYS A 55 3.48 16.52 37.46
N HIS A 56 4.34 16.82 36.49
CA HIS A 56 4.21 16.31 35.13
C HIS A 56 4.42 14.78 35.03
N ARG A 57 5.28 14.22 35.88
CA ARG A 57 5.62 12.79 35.89
C ARG A 57 4.47 11.94 36.38
N LEU A 58 3.85 12.33 37.50
CA LEU A 58 2.66 11.66 38.04
C LEU A 58 1.47 11.79 37.09
N THR A 59 1.26 12.98 36.52
CA THR A 59 0.21 13.24 35.52
C THR A 59 0.36 12.35 34.30
N SER A 60 1.59 12.25 33.77
CA SER A 60 1.89 11.43 32.60
C SER A 60 1.73 9.94 32.90
N ARG A 61 2.18 9.48 34.08
CA ARG A 61 2.00 8.10 34.53
C ARG A 61 0.53 7.74 34.70
N CYS A 62 -0.25 8.53 35.43
CA CYS A 62 -1.70 8.27 35.60
C CYS A 62 -2.48 8.37 34.28
N ALA A 63 -2.08 9.25 33.36
CA ALA A 63 -2.67 9.29 32.02
C ALA A 63 -2.30 8.07 31.18
N GLN A 64 -1.08 7.55 31.32
CA GLN A 64 -0.64 6.29 30.71
C GLN A 64 -1.38 5.09 31.32
N GLU A 65 -1.51 5.01 32.64
CA GLU A 65 -2.26 3.98 33.38
C GLU A 65 -3.75 4.00 33.00
N LYS A 66 -4.40 5.18 32.99
CA LYS A 66 -5.80 5.29 32.52
C LYS A 66 -5.96 4.87 31.06
N ARG A 67 -5.00 5.22 30.20
CA ARG A 67 -5.00 4.74 28.80
C ARG A 67 -4.74 3.24 28.70
N ALA A 68 -3.89 2.66 29.56
CA ALA A 68 -3.62 1.23 29.61
C ALA A 68 -4.85 0.46 30.10
N ASN A 69 -5.52 0.97 31.15
CA ASN A 69 -6.75 0.41 31.71
C ASN A 69 -7.94 0.58 30.75
N ALA A 70 -8.04 1.69 30.03
CA ALA A 70 -9.04 1.85 28.96
C ALA A 70 -8.75 0.97 27.72
N LYS A 71 -7.50 0.52 27.55
CA LYS A 71 -7.09 -0.37 26.45
C LYS A 71 -7.32 -1.85 26.77
N GLN A 72 -7.31 -2.23 28.06
CA GLN A 72 -7.65 -3.58 28.48
C GLN A 72 -9.17 -3.78 28.45
N GLY A 73 -9.71 -4.19 27.30
CA GLY A 73 -10.77 -5.20 27.36
C GLY A 73 -12.08 -5.04 26.60
N GLN A 74 -12.32 -4.10 25.68
CA GLN A 74 -13.66 -4.04 25.04
C GLN A 74 -13.70 -4.08 23.51
N ALA A 75 -12.85 -3.35 22.79
CA ALA A 75 -13.01 -3.28 21.32
C ALA A 75 -12.70 -4.59 20.57
N PHE A 76 -11.94 -5.51 21.16
CA PHE A 76 -11.56 -6.78 20.53
C PHE A 76 -12.44 -7.97 20.95
N GLN A 77 -13.03 -7.92 22.16
CA GLN A 77 -13.99 -8.93 22.62
C GLN A 77 -15.35 -8.82 21.92
N GLN A 78 -15.61 -7.71 21.25
CA GLN A 78 -16.85 -7.46 20.50
C GLN A 78 -16.79 -7.95 19.05
N ILE A 79 -15.65 -8.42 18.56
CA ILE A 79 -15.55 -8.96 17.20
C ILE A 79 -16.18 -10.36 17.18
N SER A 80 -17.22 -10.55 16.38
CA SER A 80 -17.91 -11.83 16.26
C SER A 80 -17.01 -12.90 15.60
N GLU A 81 -17.33 -14.18 15.76
CA GLU A 81 -16.58 -15.24 15.06
C GLU A 81 -16.70 -15.14 13.53
N GLU A 82 -17.86 -14.69 13.02
CA GLU A 82 -18.07 -14.42 11.60
C GLU A 82 -17.13 -13.32 11.08
N GLU A 83 -17.00 -12.23 11.83
CA GLU A 83 -16.09 -11.14 11.49
C GLU A 83 -14.63 -11.59 11.48
N LYS A 84 -14.23 -12.42 12.46
CA LYS A 84 -12.89 -13.03 12.48
C LYS A 84 -12.67 -13.91 11.26
N MET A 85 -13.64 -14.75 10.88
CA MET A 85 -13.55 -15.59 9.69
C MET A 85 -13.33 -14.76 8.43
N LEU A 86 -14.09 -13.66 8.25
CA LEU A 86 -13.92 -12.74 7.12
C LEU A 86 -12.53 -12.08 7.14
N ILE A 87 -12.08 -11.59 8.29
CA ILE A 87 -10.74 -10.99 8.44
C ILE A 87 -9.66 -12.02 8.06
N HIS A 88 -9.75 -13.26 8.55
CA HIS A 88 -8.80 -14.33 8.24
C HIS A 88 -8.78 -14.67 6.75
N GLN A 89 -9.96 -14.83 6.15
CA GLN A 89 -10.10 -15.09 4.73
C GLN A 89 -9.44 -13.99 3.89
N ARG A 90 -9.71 -12.72 4.19
CA ARG A 90 -9.13 -11.60 3.44
C ARG A 90 -7.62 -11.46 3.71
N LEU A 91 -7.15 -11.67 4.93
CA LEU A 91 -5.72 -11.69 5.25
C LEU A 91 -4.98 -12.81 4.52
N SER A 92 -5.57 -14.00 4.39
CA SER A 92 -4.95 -15.14 3.69
C SER A 92 -4.66 -14.85 2.22
N THR A 93 -5.38 -13.90 1.62
CA THR A 93 -5.12 -13.41 0.26
C THR A 93 -4.18 -12.20 0.25
N HIS A 94 -3.56 -11.84 1.37
CA HIS A 94 -2.71 -10.66 1.55
C HIS A 94 -3.45 -9.32 1.36
N THR A 95 -4.74 -9.26 1.67
CA THR A 95 -5.49 -8.01 1.68
C THR A 95 -5.12 -7.19 2.91
N SER A 96 -4.96 -5.88 2.74
CA SER A 96 -4.52 -4.98 3.81
C SER A 96 -5.66 -4.68 4.80
N PRO A 97 -5.36 -4.44 6.09
CA PRO A 97 -6.38 -4.12 7.09
C PRO A 97 -7.29 -2.93 6.75
N ASP A 98 -6.79 -1.91 6.04
CA ASP A 98 -7.61 -0.78 5.59
C ASP A 98 -8.70 -1.21 4.60
N VAL A 99 -8.34 -2.07 3.64
CA VAL A 99 -9.25 -2.61 2.64
C VAL A 99 -10.27 -3.54 3.29
N ILE A 100 -9.82 -4.42 4.20
CA ILE A 100 -10.71 -5.31 4.96
C ILE A 100 -11.74 -4.50 5.75
N SER A 101 -11.31 -3.44 6.44
CA SER A 101 -12.21 -2.56 7.17
C SER A 101 -13.30 -1.97 6.28
N GLN A 102 -12.96 -1.51 5.08
CA GLN A 102 -13.93 -0.94 4.14
C GLN A 102 -14.84 -1.97 3.50
N GLU A 103 -14.34 -3.19 3.23
CA GLU A 103 -15.15 -4.32 2.76
C GLU A 103 -16.21 -4.70 3.80
N LEU A 104 -15.81 -4.85 5.06
CA LEU A 104 -16.71 -5.15 6.17
C LEU A 104 -17.82 -4.10 6.31
N ILE A 105 -17.49 -2.81 6.19
CA ILE A 105 -18.46 -1.72 6.28
C ILE A 105 -19.45 -1.77 5.10
N ARG A 106 -18.97 -1.96 3.86
CA ARG A 106 -19.79 -1.84 2.65
C ARG A 106 -20.62 -3.07 2.34
N GLU A 107 -20.08 -4.26 2.57
CA GLU A 107 -20.68 -5.52 2.14
C GLU A 107 -21.43 -6.22 3.27
N HIS A 108 -20.99 -6.01 4.51
CA HIS A 108 -21.54 -6.72 5.66
C HIS A 108 -22.13 -5.79 6.73
N ASN A 109 -22.10 -4.46 6.51
CA ASN A 109 -22.54 -3.44 7.48
C ASN A 109 -21.87 -3.60 8.86
N ILE A 110 -20.62 -4.10 8.88
CA ILE A 110 -19.82 -4.33 10.06
C ILE A 110 -18.87 -3.15 10.29
N GLN A 111 -18.98 -2.50 11.44
CA GLN A 111 -18.17 -1.32 11.78
C GLN A 111 -16.88 -1.69 12.53
N VAL A 112 -15.93 -2.28 11.82
CA VAL A 112 -14.60 -2.59 12.37
C VAL A 112 -13.56 -1.69 11.73
N SER A 113 -12.88 -0.86 12.53
CA SER A 113 -11.82 0.02 12.03
C SER A 113 -10.55 -0.73 11.68
N GLU A 114 -9.76 -0.21 10.72
CA GLU A 114 -8.40 -0.68 10.42
C GLU A 114 -7.54 -0.85 11.70
N SER A 115 -7.63 0.13 12.61
CA SER A 115 -6.86 0.11 13.86
C SER A 115 -7.27 -1.05 14.80
N THR A 116 -8.54 -1.45 14.74
CA THR A 116 -9.07 -2.60 15.47
C THR A 116 -8.52 -3.90 14.89
N ILE A 117 -8.47 -4.03 13.56
CA ILE A 117 -7.91 -5.19 12.87
C ILE A 117 -6.41 -5.32 13.17
N TYR A 118 -5.65 -4.22 13.16
CA TYR A 118 -4.23 -4.29 13.57
C TYR A 118 -4.06 -4.73 15.02
N ARG A 119 -4.89 -4.22 15.93
CA ARG A 119 -4.86 -4.63 17.34
C ARG A 119 -5.15 -6.12 17.50
N TYR A 120 -6.12 -6.63 16.74
CA TYR A 120 -6.40 -8.06 16.67
C TYR A 120 -5.16 -8.86 16.23
N ILE A 121 -4.55 -8.47 15.12
CA ILE A 121 -3.37 -9.18 14.57
C ILE A 121 -2.20 -9.18 15.56
N TYR A 122 -2.01 -8.09 16.31
CA TYR A 122 -0.95 -8.01 17.32
C TYR A 122 -1.24 -8.85 18.56
N ASP A 123 -2.49 -8.88 19.03
CA ASP A 123 -2.90 -9.78 20.12
C ASP A 123 -2.79 -11.26 19.73
N ASP A 124 -3.17 -11.62 18.49
CA ASP A 124 -2.93 -12.96 17.92
C ASP A 124 -1.44 -13.32 17.97
N ARG A 125 -0.57 -12.42 17.52
CA ARG A 125 0.89 -12.61 17.57
C ARG A 125 1.43 -12.78 18.99
N GLU A 126 0.96 -11.99 19.96
CA GLU A 126 1.36 -12.12 21.37
C GLU A 126 0.96 -13.47 21.96
N ARG A 127 -0.11 -14.09 21.44
CA ARG A 127 -0.58 -15.43 21.81
C ARG A 127 0.05 -16.55 20.98
N GLY A 128 1.02 -16.25 20.12
CA GLY A 128 1.73 -17.23 19.28
C GLY A 128 1.09 -17.51 17.92
N GLY A 129 0.06 -16.75 17.53
CA GLY A 129 -0.55 -16.82 16.21
C GLY A 129 0.30 -16.19 15.10
N GLU A 130 -0.11 -16.43 13.85
CA GLU A 130 0.70 -16.12 12.67
C GLU A 130 0.04 -15.11 11.71
N LEU A 131 -1.07 -14.48 12.09
CA LEU A 131 -1.80 -13.55 11.20
C LEU A 131 -0.92 -12.40 10.69
N TYR A 132 0.04 -11.97 11.50
CA TYR A 132 0.97 -10.89 11.13
C TYR A 132 1.84 -11.23 9.92
N LYS A 133 2.08 -12.51 9.61
CA LYS A 133 2.86 -12.94 8.43
C LYS A 133 2.15 -12.59 7.12
N ASN A 134 0.82 -12.46 7.15
CA ASN A 134 0.01 -12.11 6.00
C ASN A 134 0.01 -10.61 5.67
N LEU A 135 0.53 -9.76 6.56
CA LEU A 135 0.49 -8.30 6.40
C LEU A 135 1.38 -7.78 5.25
N PRO A 136 0.94 -6.71 4.53
CA PRO A 136 1.63 -6.10 3.38
C PRO A 136 3.08 -5.61 3.57
N HIS A 137 3.55 -5.40 4.80
CA HIS A 137 4.88 -4.88 5.06
C HIS A 137 5.64 -5.74 6.06
N SER A 138 6.69 -6.41 5.57
CA SER A 138 7.65 -7.15 6.41
C SER A 138 8.89 -6.30 6.67
N GLY A 139 8.71 -5.05 7.13
CA GLY A 139 9.75 -4.21 7.75
C GLY A 139 11.15 -4.15 7.13
N LYS A 140 11.33 -4.41 5.82
CA LYS A 140 12.67 -4.45 5.23
C LYS A 140 13.13 -3.01 4.96
N PRO A 141 14.29 -2.59 5.51
CA PRO A 141 14.87 -1.31 5.15
C PRO A 141 15.24 -1.31 3.66
N TYR A 142 14.91 -0.22 2.98
CA TYR A 142 15.28 0.00 1.58
C TYR A 142 16.80 0.07 1.48
N LYS A 143 17.42 -0.97 0.88
CA LYS A 143 18.86 -0.93 0.57
C LYS A 143 19.04 -0.28 -0.80
N LYS A 144 19.52 0.97 -0.82
CA LYS A 144 20.04 1.61 -2.03
C LYS A 144 21.25 0.81 -2.52
N LYS A 145 21.08 0.00 -3.57
CA LYS A 145 22.21 -0.44 -4.39
C LYS A 145 22.31 0.52 -5.57
N VAL A 146 23.35 1.34 -5.58
CA VAL A 146 23.76 2.10 -6.76
C VAL A 146 24.85 1.27 -7.44
N SER A 147 24.47 0.43 -8.41
CA SER A 147 25.45 -0.10 -9.36
C SER A 147 25.39 0.76 -10.61
N ARG A 148 26.53 1.32 -11.03
CA ARG A 148 26.67 1.85 -12.40
C ARG A 148 26.55 0.67 -13.35
N GLY A 149 25.40 0.56 -14.03
CA GLY A 149 25.13 -0.39 -15.09
C GLY A 149 25.12 0.29 -16.45
N ASP A 150 25.57 -0.45 -17.46
CA ASP A 150 25.72 -0.02 -18.86
C ASP A 150 24.52 0.74 -19.42
N GLN A 151 24.81 1.68 -20.32
CA GLN A 151 23.82 2.22 -21.24
C GLN A 151 23.35 1.08 -22.14
N THR A 152 22.20 0.48 -21.82
CA THR A 152 21.58 -0.48 -22.73
C THR A 152 21.26 0.23 -24.05
N LYS A 153 21.90 -0.24 -25.13
CA LYS A 153 21.70 0.30 -26.48
C LYS A 153 20.46 -0.36 -27.09
N ILE A 154 19.27 0.04 -26.62
CA ILE A 154 18.01 -0.29 -27.30
C ILE A 154 17.90 0.67 -28.51
N PRO A 155 17.90 0.17 -29.76
CA PRO A 155 17.71 1.00 -30.94
C PRO A 155 16.36 1.72 -30.89
N ASN A 156 16.27 2.94 -31.45
CA ASN A 156 15.02 3.70 -31.57
C ASN A 156 14.25 3.95 -30.26
N ARG A 157 14.91 3.84 -29.09
CA ARG A 157 14.25 4.06 -27.80
C ARG A 157 13.66 5.47 -27.70
N VAL A 158 12.41 5.53 -27.25
CA VAL A 158 11.75 6.79 -26.88
C VAL A 158 11.71 6.89 -25.36
N GLY A 159 12.28 7.95 -24.80
CA GLY A 159 12.32 8.15 -23.36
C GLY A 159 10.98 8.63 -22.79
N ILE A 160 10.74 8.33 -21.51
CA ILE A 160 9.51 8.69 -20.78
C ILE A 160 9.23 10.19 -20.77
N GLU A 161 10.25 11.03 -20.97
CA GLU A 161 10.10 12.49 -21.11
C GLU A 161 9.26 12.91 -22.32
N GLN A 162 9.09 12.05 -23.32
CA GLN A 162 8.24 12.32 -24.49
C GLN A 162 6.82 11.76 -24.34
N ARG A 163 6.55 11.02 -23.26
CA ARG A 163 5.23 10.42 -23.03
C ARG A 163 4.19 11.52 -22.73
N PRO A 164 2.98 11.44 -23.30
CA PRO A 164 1.94 12.43 -23.05
C PRO A 164 1.59 12.52 -21.55
N ALA A 165 1.37 13.74 -21.06
CA ALA A 165 1.14 14.01 -19.63
C ALA A 165 -0.10 13.28 -19.07
N ILE A 166 -1.13 13.08 -19.90
CA ILE A 166 -2.37 12.35 -19.56
C ILE A 166 -2.09 10.96 -18.97
N ALA A 167 -1.02 10.29 -19.40
CA ALA A 167 -0.63 9.00 -18.88
C ALA A 167 -0.29 9.04 -17.37
N ASP A 168 0.27 10.14 -16.87
CA ASP A 168 0.62 10.31 -15.45
C ASP A 168 -0.51 10.91 -14.60
N GLU A 169 -1.51 11.52 -15.24
CA GLU A 169 -2.73 12.01 -14.59
C GLU A 169 -3.59 10.85 -14.06
N LYS A 170 -3.50 9.66 -14.67
CA LYS A 170 -4.23 8.43 -14.27
C LYS A 170 -5.75 8.61 -14.34
N THR A 171 -6.19 9.47 -15.26
CA THR A 171 -7.59 9.80 -15.52
C THR A 171 -8.17 9.01 -16.70
N GLU A 172 -7.30 8.52 -17.59
CA GLU A 172 -7.67 7.77 -18.80
C GLU A 172 -7.13 6.34 -18.76
N PHE A 173 -7.91 5.40 -19.32
CA PHE A 173 -7.52 3.99 -19.42
C PHE A 173 -6.66 3.77 -20.67
N GLY A 174 -5.82 2.75 -20.64
CA GLY A 174 -4.97 2.36 -21.75
C GLY A 174 -3.50 2.77 -21.61
N HIS A 175 -3.13 3.36 -20.48
CA HIS A 175 -1.74 3.66 -20.17
C HIS A 175 -1.17 2.57 -19.27
N PHE A 176 -0.38 1.66 -19.83
CA PHE A 176 0.15 0.50 -19.13
C PHE A 176 1.60 0.70 -18.70
N GLU A 177 1.91 0.34 -17.46
CA GLU A 177 3.28 0.03 -17.06
C GLU A 177 3.51 -1.48 -17.23
N ILE A 178 4.65 -1.87 -17.80
CA ILE A 178 5.03 -3.28 -17.97
C ILE A 178 6.38 -3.62 -17.30
N ASP A 179 6.50 -4.85 -16.84
CA ASP A 179 7.72 -5.36 -16.21
C ASP A 179 7.85 -6.87 -16.34
N THR A 180 9.06 -7.38 -16.10
CA THR A 180 9.32 -8.83 -16.08
C THR A 180 9.69 -9.27 -14.67
N VAL A 181 8.88 -10.16 -14.08
CA VAL A 181 9.20 -10.82 -12.80
C VAL A 181 10.01 -12.08 -13.10
N VAL A 182 11.21 -12.17 -12.52
CA VAL A 182 12.13 -13.30 -12.75
C VAL A 182 11.93 -14.42 -11.71
N GLY A 183 11.80 -15.66 -12.16
CA GLY A 183 11.70 -16.86 -11.34
C GLY A 183 13.04 -17.34 -10.79
N ARG A 184 13.06 -18.57 -10.28
CA ARG A 184 14.26 -19.25 -9.79
C ARG A 184 15.31 -19.36 -10.91
N ASP A 185 16.56 -19.07 -10.58
CA ASP A 185 17.75 -19.25 -11.43
C ASP A 185 17.64 -18.70 -12.86
N HIS A 186 16.80 -17.67 -13.06
CA HIS A 186 16.53 -17.08 -14.37
C HIS A 186 15.97 -18.08 -15.41
N GLN A 187 15.28 -19.14 -14.96
CA GLN A 187 14.71 -20.19 -15.83
C GLN A 187 13.22 -20.02 -16.15
N SER A 188 12.54 -19.08 -15.50
CA SER A 188 11.11 -18.82 -15.71
C SER A 188 10.78 -17.36 -15.44
N TYR A 189 9.75 -16.83 -16.10
CA TYR A 189 9.45 -15.40 -16.10
C TYR A 189 7.94 -15.16 -16.10
N LEU A 190 7.50 -14.05 -15.51
CA LEU A 190 6.15 -13.51 -15.67
C LEU A 190 6.26 -12.12 -16.31
N LEU A 191 5.54 -11.89 -17.41
CA LEU A 191 5.26 -10.56 -17.91
C LEU A 191 4.09 -10.00 -17.10
N THR A 192 4.25 -8.80 -16.56
CA THR A 192 3.19 -8.07 -15.87
C THR A 192 2.85 -6.80 -16.63
N LEU A 193 1.55 -6.56 -16.81
CA LEU A 193 1.01 -5.34 -17.40
C LEU A 193 0.01 -4.75 -16.42
N VAL A 194 0.14 -3.46 -16.11
CA VAL A 194 -0.75 -2.79 -15.16
C VAL A 194 -1.21 -1.46 -15.71
N ASP A 195 -2.54 -1.29 -15.83
CA ASP A 195 -3.12 -0.03 -16.25
C ASP A 195 -2.96 1.05 -15.16
N LYS A 196 -2.52 2.23 -15.55
CA LYS A 196 -2.19 3.32 -14.63
C LYS A 196 -3.43 3.98 -14.01
N ALA A 197 -4.60 3.93 -14.63
CA ALA A 197 -5.83 4.52 -14.11
C ALA A 197 -6.65 3.49 -13.31
N ASN A 198 -7.14 2.44 -13.98
CA ASN A 198 -8.04 1.43 -13.37
C ASN A 198 -7.30 0.34 -12.58
N LYS A 199 -5.97 0.27 -12.67
CA LYS A 199 -5.12 -0.66 -11.92
C LYS A 199 -5.32 -2.14 -12.23
N MET A 200 -6.00 -2.47 -13.33
CA MET A 200 -6.09 -3.85 -13.83
C MET A 200 -4.69 -4.39 -14.06
N CYS A 201 -4.43 -5.57 -13.52
CA CYS A 201 -3.19 -6.30 -13.68
C CYS A 201 -3.42 -7.51 -14.59
N CYS A 202 -2.55 -7.71 -15.56
CA CYS A 202 -2.49 -8.90 -16.39
C CYS A 202 -1.13 -9.55 -16.21
N ILE A 203 -1.13 -10.87 -15.98
CA ILE A 203 0.05 -11.67 -15.71
C ILE A 203 0.11 -12.80 -16.75
N ARG A 204 1.24 -12.91 -17.44
CA ARG A 204 1.47 -13.99 -18.41
C ARG A 204 2.79 -14.68 -18.13
N LYS A 205 2.76 -16.02 -18.09
CA LYS A 205 3.99 -16.82 -17.98
C LYS A 205 4.77 -16.77 -19.28
N MET A 206 6.09 -16.70 -19.15
CA MET A 206 7.02 -16.76 -20.25
C MET A 206 8.15 -17.76 -19.93
N PRO A 207 8.52 -18.64 -20.88
CA PRO A 207 9.62 -19.60 -20.70
C PRO A 207 10.99 -18.92 -20.72
N ASN A 208 11.11 -17.72 -21.30
CA ASN A 208 12.34 -16.95 -21.36
C ASN A 208 12.04 -15.46 -21.59
N LYS A 209 13.07 -14.61 -21.42
CA LYS A 209 12.99 -13.15 -21.62
C LYS A 209 13.41 -12.67 -23.01
N GLN A 210 13.44 -13.55 -24.01
CA GLN A 210 13.83 -13.14 -25.37
C GLN A 210 12.75 -12.22 -25.96
N ALA A 211 13.16 -11.20 -26.71
CA ALA A 211 12.23 -10.23 -27.31
C ALA A 211 11.13 -10.89 -28.14
N LYS A 212 11.44 -11.96 -28.89
CA LYS A 212 10.44 -12.74 -29.65
C LYS A 212 9.36 -13.35 -28.76
N THR A 213 9.75 -13.88 -27.61
CA THR A 213 8.82 -14.46 -26.63
C THR A 213 7.90 -13.38 -26.08
N VAL A 214 8.47 -12.22 -25.69
CA VAL A 214 7.69 -11.07 -25.20
C VAL A 214 6.68 -10.61 -26.25
N ILE A 215 7.10 -10.45 -27.51
CA ILE A 215 6.22 -10.06 -28.62
C ILE A 215 5.05 -11.06 -28.79
N ASN A 216 5.33 -12.36 -28.80
CA ASN A 216 4.29 -13.39 -28.90
C ASN A 216 3.32 -13.34 -27.71
N THR A 217 3.83 -13.07 -26.51
CA THR A 217 2.99 -12.87 -25.32
C THR A 217 2.08 -11.64 -25.48
N PHE A 218 2.57 -10.54 -26.06
CA PHE A 218 1.72 -9.37 -26.37
C PHE A 218 0.61 -9.70 -27.37
N MET A 219 0.88 -10.48 -28.42
CA MET A 219 -0.17 -10.95 -29.34
C MET A 219 -1.25 -11.73 -28.59
N ASN A 220 -0.86 -12.60 -27.66
CA ASN A 220 -1.81 -13.33 -26.82
C ASN A 220 -2.61 -12.39 -25.92
N VAL A 221 -1.98 -11.38 -25.31
CA VAL A 221 -2.68 -10.40 -24.46
C VAL A 221 -3.72 -9.63 -25.27
N VAL A 222 -3.35 -9.07 -26.43
CA VAL A 222 -4.29 -8.35 -27.31
C VAL A 222 -5.43 -9.26 -27.75
N GLY A 223 -5.15 -10.52 -28.11
CA GLY A 223 -6.18 -11.48 -28.53
C GLY A 223 -7.04 -12.06 -27.40
N SER A 224 -6.68 -11.87 -26.12
CA SER A 224 -7.37 -12.49 -24.97
C SER A 224 -7.93 -11.49 -23.96
N THR A 225 -7.78 -10.19 -24.21
CA THR A 225 -8.23 -9.13 -23.31
C THR A 225 -8.96 -8.04 -24.09
N PHE A 226 -9.76 -7.24 -23.38
CA PHE A 226 -10.45 -6.07 -23.94
C PHE A 226 -9.66 -4.78 -23.67
N PHE A 227 -8.34 -4.88 -23.50
CA PHE A 227 -7.52 -3.71 -23.23
C PHE A 227 -7.34 -2.89 -24.50
N ASP A 228 -7.70 -1.62 -24.39
CA ASP A 228 -7.36 -0.59 -25.37
C ASP A 228 -6.01 0.02 -24.96
N PHE A 229 -4.96 -0.15 -25.76
CA PHE A 229 -3.62 0.31 -25.41
C PHE A 229 -3.34 1.66 -26.07
N LYS A 230 -3.02 2.67 -25.26
CA LYS A 230 -2.64 4.02 -25.71
C LYS A 230 -1.16 4.26 -25.55
N THR A 231 -0.62 3.94 -24.37
CA THR A 231 0.83 4.01 -24.14
C THR A 231 1.31 2.84 -23.30
N ILE A 232 2.51 2.37 -23.57
CA ILE A 232 3.19 1.33 -22.79
C ILE A 232 4.48 1.91 -22.23
N THR A 233 4.79 1.62 -20.96
CA THR A 233 6.02 2.09 -20.31
C THR A 233 6.77 0.93 -19.67
N SER A 234 8.03 0.70 -20.06
CA SER A 234 8.91 -0.32 -19.47
C SER A 234 10.18 0.29 -18.88
N ASP A 235 11.00 -0.52 -18.19
CA ASP A 235 12.40 -0.14 -17.99
C ASP A 235 13.23 -0.43 -19.25
N ASN A 236 14.52 -0.11 -19.16
CA ASN A 236 15.49 -0.36 -20.21
C ASN A 236 15.99 -1.82 -20.24
N GLY A 237 15.15 -2.78 -19.84
CA GLY A 237 15.41 -4.21 -19.95
C GLY A 237 15.54 -4.63 -21.41
N THR A 238 16.55 -5.45 -21.72
CA THR A 238 16.83 -5.90 -23.10
C THR A 238 15.72 -6.80 -23.65
N GLU A 239 14.91 -7.41 -22.78
CA GLU A 239 13.70 -8.15 -23.16
C GLU A 239 12.70 -7.30 -23.95
N PHE A 240 12.67 -5.97 -23.72
CA PHE A 240 11.80 -5.03 -24.41
C PHE A 240 12.47 -4.39 -25.64
N ALA A 241 13.61 -4.92 -26.10
CA ALA A 241 14.24 -4.45 -27.34
C ALA A 241 13.28 -4.54 -28.56
N GLY A 242 12.32 -5.48 -28.53
CA GLY A 242 11.27 -5.63 -29.54
C GLY A 242 10.09 -4.63 -29.46
N HIS A 243 10.23 -3.52 -28.71
CA HIS A 243 9.17 -2.53 -28.48
C HIS A 243 8.49 -1.99 -29.74
N GLU A 244 9.19 -1.82 -30.86
CA GLU A 244 8.58 -1.36 -32.12
C GLU A 244 7.53 -2.36 -32.65
N ALA A 245 7.80 -3.65 -32.52
CA ALA A 245 6.82 -4.68 -32.89
C ALA A 245 5.64 -4.72 -31.91
N ILE A 246 5.91 -4.52 -30.61
CA ILE A 246 4.85 -4.41 -29.59
C ILE A 246 3.94 -3.22 -29.90
N SER A 247 4.53 -2.07 -30.25
CA SER A 247 3.80 -0.85 -30.62
C SER A 247 2.88 -1.10 -31.82
N LYS A 248 3.34 -1.85 -32.83
CA LYS A 248 2.52 -2.22 -34.00
C LYS A 248 1.37 -3.17 -33.66
N ILE A 249 1.58 -4.11 -32.74
CA ILE A 249 0.55 -5.10 -32.33
C ILE A 249 -0.52 -4.44 -31.46
N THR A 250 -0.12 -3.51 -30.62
CA THR A 250 -0.98 -2.85 -29.64
C THR A 250 -1.56 -1.53 -30.13
N GLU A 251 -1.05 -1.01 -31.26
CA GLU A 251 -1.33 0.34 -31.77
C GLU A 251 -1.03 1.46 -30.75
N ALA A 252 -0.14 1.17 -29.80
CA ALA A 252 0.19 2.04 -28.68
C ALA A 252 1.62 2.58 -28.77
N ASP A 253 1.83 3.80 -28.29
CA ASP A 253 3.17 4.37 -28.19
C ASP A 253 3.97 3.71 -27.05
N PHE A 254 5.24 3.42 -27.27
CA PHE A 254 6.08 2.73 -26.31
C PHE A 254 7.20 3.64 -25.77
N TYR A 255 7.31 3.72 -24.45
CA TYR A 255 8.25 4.60 -23.74
C TYR A 255 9.12 3.84 -22.74
N PHE A 256 10.35 4.33 -22.55
CA PHE A 256 11.32 3.77 -21.61
C PHE A 256 11.57 4.71 -20.42
N ALA A 257 11.49 4.17 -19.21
CA ALA A 257 11.81 4.90 -17.99
C ALA A 257 13.25 5.41 -17.98
N ARG A 258 13.51 6.52 -17.27
CA ARG A 258 14.87 7.05 -17.16
C ARG A 258 15.76 6.06 -16.38
N PRO A 259 17.02 5.88 -16.81
CA PRO A 259 17.98 5.11 -16.01
C PRO A 259 18.04 5.63 -14.57
N TYR A 260 18.08 4.71 -13.60
CA TYR A 260 18.23 5.01 -12.17
C TYR A 260 17.07 5.79 -11.52
N ARG A 261 15.90 5.87 -12.17
CA ARG A 261 14.69 6.49 -11.58
C ARG A 261 13.57 5.46 -11.44
N SER A 262 13.60 4.70 -10.34
CA SER A 262 12.56 3.70 -10.05
C SER A 262 11.16 4.31 -9.88
N CYS A 263 11.08 5.58 -9.44
CA CYS A 263 9.81 6.29 -9.28
C CYS A 263 9.04 6.50 -10.59
N ASP A 264 9.69 6.40 -11.75
CA ASP A 264 9.05 6.51 -13.06
C ASP A 264 8.07 5.33 -13.34
N ARG A 265 8.18 4.23 -12.56
CA ARG A 265 7.33 3.02 -12.67
C ARG A 265 6.83 2.51 -11.31
N GLY A 266 6.42 3.43 -10.44
CA GLY A 266 6.02 3.09 -9.07
C GLY A 266 4.86 2.10 -8.97
N LEU A 267 3.99 2.02 -9.99
CA LEU A 267 2.85 1.10 -9.98
C LEU A 267 3.27 -0.34 -10.21
N ASN A 268 4.23 -0.58 -11.11
CA ASN A 268 4.79 -1.91 -11.31
C ASN A 268 5.60 -2.41 -10.13
N GLU A 269 6.40 -1.56 -9.49
CA GLU A 269 7.12 -1.94 -8.27
C GLU A 269 6.14 -2.42 -7.18
N HIS A 270 5.05 -1.67 -6.99
CA HIS A 270 3.99 -2.04 -6.05
C HIS A 270 3.31 -3.36 -6.45
N THR A 271 2.87 -3.50 -7.70
CA THR A 271 2.14 -4.68 -8.18
C THR A 271 3.00 -5.94 -8.16
N ASN A 272 4.26 -5.84 -8.58
CA ASN A 272 5.23 -6.94 -8.49
C ASN A 272 5.50 -7.31 -7.03
N GLY A 273 5.52 -6.34 -6.13
CA GLY A 273 5.53 -6.57 -4.68
C GLY A 273 4.36 -7.42 -4.20
N LEU A 274 3.14 -7.18 -4.71
CA LEU A 274 1.96 -7.99 -4.40
C LEU A 274 2.06 -9.41 -4.97
N ILE A 275 2.50 -9.58 -6.22
CA ILE A 275 2.72 -10.89 -6.84
C ILE A 275 3.74 -11.71 -6.03
N ARG A 276 4.81 -11.06 -5.55
CA ARG A 276 5.85 -11.71 -4.73
C ARG A 276 5.39 -12.19 -3.36
N ARG A 277 4.19 -11.82 -2.92
CA ARG A 277 3.59 -12.37 -1.70
C ARG A 277 3.05 -13.78 -1.94
N PHE A 278 2.43 -13.98 -3.10
CA PHE A 278 1.98 -15.29 -3.54
C PHE A 278 3.12 -16.15 -4.06
N LEU A 279 4.07 -15.54 -4.77
CA LEU A 279 5.19 -16.22 -5.41
C LEU A 279 6.54 -15.61 -4.95
N PRO A 280 7.04 -16.01 -3.77
CA PRO A 280 8.27 -15.48 -3.20
C PRO A 280 9.49 -15.50 -4.14
N LYS A 281 10.52 -14.74 -3.80
CA LYS A 281 11.79 -14.83 -4.54
C LYS A 281 12.35 -16.25 -4.46
N GLY A 282 12.77 -16.80 -5.60
CA GLY A 282 13.23 -18.17 -5.70
C GLY A 282 12.13 -19.19 -5.99
N THR A 283 10.88 -18.77 -6.24
CA THR A 283 9.86 -19.64 -6.85
C THR A 283 10.21 -19.90 -8.32
N ASP A 284 10.16 -21.16 -8.75
CA ASP A 284 10.19 -21.50 -10.17
C ASP A 284 8.77 -21.43 -10.74
N PHE A 285 8.53 -20.50 -11.67
CA PHE A 285 7.20 -20.34 -12.28
C PHE A 285 6.84 -21.45 -13.27
N ASN A 286 7.79 -22.32 -13.65
CA ASN A 286 7.48 -23.51 -14.43
C ASN A 286 6.66 -24.53 -13.62
N GLU A 287 6.89 -24.59 -12.29
CA GLU A 287 6.15 -25.45 -11.36
C GLU A 287 4.78 -24.86 -10.96
N VAL A 288 4.55 -23.58 -11.25
CA VAL A 288 3.29 -22.89 -10.95
C VAL A 288 2.33 -23.09 -12.12
N SER A 289 1.14 -23.60 -11.85
CA SER A 289 0.13 -23.84 -12.87
C SER A 289 -0.46 -22.54 -13.42
N ASP A 290 -0.92 -22.54 -14.67
CA ASP A 290 -1.58 -21.37 -15.25
C ASP A 290 -2.88 -21.01 -14.50
N LYS A 291 -3.54 -22.00 -13.90
CA LYS A 291 -4.70 -21.82 -13.02
C LYS A 291 -4.35 -21.03 -11.75
N GLU A 292 -3.19 -21.28 -11.16
CA GLU A 292 -2.71 -20.51 -10.00
C GLU A 292 -2.35 -19.07 -10.39
N ILE A 293 -1.72 -18.86 -11.54
CA ILE A 293 -1.47 -17.52 -12.06
C ILE A 293 -2.78 -16.76 -12.29
N ALA A 294 -3.77 -17.39 -12.92
CA ALA A 294 -5.10 -16.81 -13.11
C ALA A 294 -5.79 -16.51 -11.77
N LYS A 295 -5.63 -17.37 -10.76
CA LYS A 295 -6.16 -17.11 -9.41
C LYS A 295 -5.51 -15.90 -8.75
N ILE A 296 -4.19 -15.73 -8.89
CA ILE A 296 -3.47 -14.55 -8.38
C ILE A 296 -3.96 -13.30 -9.10
N GLU A 297 -4.02 -13.31 -10.44
CA GLU A 297 -4.53 -12.21 -11.27
C GLU A 297 -5.96 -11.82 -10.84
N HIS A 298 -6.86 -12.79 -10.75
CA HIS A 298 -8.23 -12.58 -10.30
C HIS A 298 -8.28 -11.98 -8.90
N THR A 299 -7.47 -12.48 -7.96
CA THR A 299 -7.41 -11.96 -6.59
C THR A 299 -6.95 -10.50 -6.56
N LEU A 300 -5.97 -10.12 -7.39
CA LEU A 300 -5.47 -8.74 -7.47
C LEU A 300 -6.46 -7.78 -8.16
N ASN A 301 -7.26 -8.28 -9.10
CA ASN A 301 -8.23 -7.48 -9.85
C ASN A 301 -9.62 -7.41 -9.18
N THR A 302 -9.94 -8.33 -8.28
CA THR A 302 -11.15 -8.26 -7.43
C THR A 302 -10.91 -7.57 -6.10
N ARG A 303 -9.65 -7.40 -5.68
CA ARG A 303 -9.31 -6.65 -4.47
C ARG A 303 -9.60 -5.16 -4.64
N ARG A 304 -10.36 -4.61 -3.68
CA ARG A 304 -10.65 -3.17 -3.61
C ARG A 304 -9.38 -2.36 -3.37
N ARG A 305 -9.32 -1.15 -3.92
CA ARG A 305 -8.16 -0.25 -3.77
C ARG A 305 -8.61 1.12 -3.28
N ALA A 306 -7.95 1.65 -2.25
CA ALA A 306 -8.22 3.01 -1.77
C ALA A 306 -8.07 4.07 -2.88
N SER A 307 -7.12 3.89 -3.80
CA SER A 307 -6.94 4.76 -4.98
C SER A 307 -8.09 4.74 -5.99
N LEU A 308 -8.99 3.76 -5.89
CA LEU A 308 -10.20 3.63 -6.70
C LEU A 308 -11.46 3.82 -5.84
N ASN A 309 -11.38 4.62 -4.77
CA ASN A 309 -12.48 4.81 -3.81
C ASN A 309 -13.03 3.50 -3.22
N TYR A 310 -12.14 2.52 -3.03
CA TYR A 310 -12.45 1.15 -2.62
C TYR A 310 -13.33 0.37 -3.60
N CYS A 311 -13.34 0.72 -4.89
CA CYS A 311 -13.76 -0.18 -5.96
C CYS A 311 -12.62 -1.15 -6.33
N SER A 312 -12.97 -2.30 -6.90
CA SER A 312 -12.00 -3.24 -7.45
C SER A 312 -11.64 -2.85 -8.90
N PRO A 313 -10.42 -3.14 -9.37
CA PRO A 313 -10.06 -2.93 -10.77
C PRO A 313 -11.05 -3.55 -11.76
N ASN A 314 -11.51 -4.77 -11.50
CA ASN A 314 -12.51 -5.44 -12.33
C ASN A 314 -13.81 -4.64 -12.41
N HIS A 315 -14.31 -4.14 -11.29
CA HIS A 315 -15.56 -3.38 -11.26
C HIS A 315 -15.43 -2.09 -12.07
N VAL A 316 -14.35 -1.32 -11.85
CA VAL A 316 -14.07 -0.08 -12.58
C VAL A 316 -13.92 -0.33 -14.08
N PHE A 317 -13.24 -1.42 -14.45
CA PHE A 317 -13.05 -1.77 -15.86
C PHE A 317 -14.35 -2.24 -16.53
N LEU A 318 -15.18 -3.01 -15.84
CA LEU A 318 -16.48 -3.44 -16.35
C LEU A 318 -17.43 -2.26 -16.54
N GLU A 319 -17.47 -1.31 -15.61
CA GLU A 319 -18.28 -0.09 -15.76
C GLU A 319 -17.89 0.71 -17.01
N TYR A 320 -16.58 0.83 -17.29
CA TYR A 320 -16.08 1.47 -18.49
C TYR A 320 -16.51 0.73 -19.77
N LEU A 321 -16.37 -0.60 -19.79
CA LEU A 321 -16.79 -1.40 -20.95
C LEU A 321 -18.31 -1.35 -21.19
N MET A 322 -19.11 -1.14 -20.14
CA MET A 322 -20.56 -0.98 -20.27
C MET A 322 -20.97 0.43 -20.72
N ALA A 323 -20.10 1.43 -20.55
CA ALA A 323 -20.34 2.82 -20.92
C ALA A 323 -19.84 3.19 -22.32
N ALA A 324 -18.94 2.38 -22.90
CA ALA A 324 -18.36 2.54 -24.23
C ALA A 324 -19.24 1.92 -25.33
#